data_AF-A0A5P2W3F6-F1
#
_entry.id   AF-A0A5P2W3F6-F1
#
_cell.length_a   1.000
_cell.length_b   1.000
_cell.length_c   1.000
_cell.angle_alpha   90.00
_cell.angle_beta   90.00
_cell.angle_gamma   90.00
#
_symmetry.space_group_name_H-M   'P 1'
#
loop_
_entity.id
_entity.type
_entity.pdbx_description
1 polymer ?
#
loop_
_entity_poly.entity_id
_entity_poly.type
_entity_poly.pdbx_seq_one_letter_code
_entity_poly.pdbx_strand_id
1 'polypeptide(L)'
;MPAFSLPARRRNRNSKAVRLTRALAVAGTGAAVLALPILGATGASAATPAKAPMALTASTSTSGNLDGWIRQSLSIMKQHGIPGSYNGIYRNVMRESSGNPKAINLWDSNARAGIPSKGLLQVIDPTFSTYHVPGTAFDPYDPIANITAACNYAAHRYGSIDNVNSAY
;
A
#
# COMPACT_ATOMS: atom_id res chain seq x y z
N MET A 1 -61.39 10.14 7.58
CA MET A 1 -61.54 10.77 6.25
C MET A 1 -61.68 12.28 6.46
N PRO A 2 -60.66 13.09 6.13
CA PRO A 2 -60.97 14.37 5.50
C PRO A 2 -60.11 14.63 4.26
N ALA A 3 -60.78 14.99 3.17
CA ALA A 3 -60.18 15.50 1.95
C ALA A 3 -60.01 17.02 2.07
N PHE A 4 -58.81 17.52 1.79
CA PHE A 4 -58.54 18.93 1.53
C PHE A 4 -57.70 19.02 0.25
N SER A 5 -58.23 19.69 -0.76
CA SER A 5 -57.56 20.02 -2.01
C SER A 5 -57.42 21.54 -2.08
N LEU A 6 -56.21 22.04 -2.36
CA LEU A 6 -55.97 23.39 -2.87
C LEU A 6 -54.64 23.41 -3.69
N PRO A 7 -54.51 24.27 -4.72
CA PRO A 7 -53.53 24.13 -5.79
C PRO A 7 -52.36 25.13 -5.71
N ALA A 8 -51.47 24.99 -6.70
CA ALA A 8 -50.62 26.01 -7.34
C ALA A 8 -49.10 26.01 -7.05
N ARG A 9 -48.38 25.55 -8.09
CA ARG A 9 -47.38 26.31 -8.86
C ARG A 9 -46.23 26.96 -8.07
N ARG A 10 -45.00 26.45 -8.28
CA ARG A 10 -43.84 27.30 -8.63
C ARG A 10 -42.80 26.57 -9.50
N ARG A 11 -42.50 27.27 -10.59
CA ARG A 11 -41.47 27.14 -11.63
C ARG A 11 -40.06 27.37 -11.09
N ASN A 12 -39.06 26.57 -11.49
CA ASN A 12 -37.67 26.95 -11.86
C ASN A 12 -36.81 25.66 -12.03
N ARG A 13 -35.79 25.45 -12.88
CA ARG A 13 -34.88 26.31 -13.68
C ARG A 13 -34.43 25.55 -14.93
N ASN A 14 -34.14 26.34 -15.97
CA ASN A 14 -33.33 26.02 -17.14
C ASN A 14 -32.16 25.06 -16.89
N SER A 15 -31.92 24.16 -17.84
CA SER A 15 -30.58 23.82 -18.32
C SER A 15 -30.68 23.52 -19.82
N LYS A 16 -30.17 24.45 -20.62
CA LYS A 16 -30.19 24.38 -22.08
C LYS A 16 -29.25 23.26 -22.55
N ALA A 17 -29.73 22.45 -23.48
CA ALA A 17 -28.95 21.45 -24.21
C ALA A 17 -27.75 22.09 -24.91
N VAL A 18 -26.55 21.58 -24.61
CA VAL A 18 -25.31 21.94 -25.32
C VAL A 18 -25.25 21.11 -26.60
N ARG A 19 -25.01 21.81 -27.69
CA ARG A 19 -24.99 21.36 -29.08
C ARG A 19 -23.68 20.70 -29.48
N LEU A 20 -23.82 19.84 -30.50
CA LEU A 20 -22.92 19.58 -31.62
C LEU A 20 -21.51 19.00 -31.36
N THR A 21 -21.42 17.70 -31.64
CA THR A 21 -20.54 17.11 -32.67
C THR A 21 -19.60 18.05 -33.42
N ARG A 22 -18.30 17.73 -33.40
CA ARG A 22 -17.46 17.65 -34.61
C ARG A 22 -16.12 16.96 -34.33
N ALA A 23 -15.89 15.91 -35.11
CA ALA A 23 -14.63 15.20 -35.25
C ALA A 23 -13.58 16.09 -35.95
N LEU A 24 -12.30 15.82 -35.67
CA LEU A 24 -11.18 16.13 -36.56
C LEU A 24 -10.04 15.16 -36.25
N ALA A 25 -9.80 14.25 -37.20
CA ALA A 25 -8.61 13.44 -37.31
C ALA A 25 -7.45 14.30 -37.84
N VAL A 26 -6.24 14.09 -37.34
CA VAL A 26 -5.00 14.57 -37.95
C VAL A 26 -4.04 13.40 -38.04
N ALA A 27 -3.87 12.91 -39.26
CA ALA A 27 -2.73 12.11 -39.69
C ALA A 27 -1.62 13.08 -40.09
N GLY A 28 -0.40 12.85 -39.62
CA GLY A 28 0.77 13.63 -39.96
C GLY A 28 2.02 12.77 -39.86
N THR A 29 2.45 12.27 -41.01
CA THR A 29 3.76 11.65 -41.23
C THR A 29 4.84 12.74 -41.29
N GLY A 30 6.03 12.45 -40.77
CA GLY A 30 7.25 12.97 -41.39
C GLY A 30 8.32 13.58 -40.47
N ALA A 31 9.55 13.16 -40.78
CA ALA A 31 10.83 13.85 -40.60
C ALA A 31 11.55 13.74 -39.24
N ALA A 32 12.49 12.79 -39.21
CA ALA A 32 13.68 12.86 -38.38
C ALA A 32 14.56 14.04 -38.80
N VAL A 33 15.07 14.81 -37.83
CA VAL A 33 16.18 15.73 -38.04
C VAL A 33 17.20 15.51 -36.92
N LEU A 34 18.34 14.96 -37.32
CA LEU A 34 19.58 14.91 -36.54
C LEU A 34 20.13 16.34 -36.43
N ALA A 35 20.19 16.90 -35.23
CA ALA A 35 20.89 18.16 -34.99
C ALA A 35 21.74 18.03 -33.71
N LEU A 36 23.05 17.87 -33.89
CA LEU A 36 24.05 18.08 -32.83
C LEU A 36 24.58 19.51 -32.91
N PRO A 37 24.70 20.20 -31.77
CA PRO A 37 25.81 21.12 -31.47
C PRO A 37 26.60 20.57 -30.26
N ILE A 38 27.87 20.20 -30.38
CA ILE A 38 29.11 21.01 -30.42
C ILE A 38 29.43 21.74 -29.09
N LEU A 39 30.57 21.30 -28.51
CA LEU A 39 31.47 21.92 -27.52
C LEU A 39 31.09 22.03 -26.03
N GLY A 40 31.89 21.32 -25.21
CA GLY A 40 32.71 22.00 -24.20
C GLY A 40 32.22 21.95 -22.75
N ALA A 41 32.81 21.05 -21.94
CA ALA A 41 33.34 21.35 -20.60
C ALA A 41 33.91 20.08 -19.98
N THR A 42 35.19 20.15 -19.59
CA THR A 42 35.84 19.21 -18.67
C THR A 42 35.12 19.24 -17.33
N GLY A 43 34.37 18.18 -17.04
CA GLY A 43 33.82 17.92 -15.71
C GLY A 43 34.17 16.48 -15.33
N ALA A 44 35.33 16.30 -14.70
CA ALA A 44 35.62 15.07 -13.97
C ALA A 44 34.66 15.01 -12.77
N SER A 45 33.47 14.46 -12.97
CA SER A 45 32.61 14.07 -11.85
C SER A 45 33.13 12.74 -11.34
N ALA A 46 33.87 12.78 -10.23
CA ALA A 46 34.07 11.62 -9.39
C ALA A 46 32.70 11.16 -8.90
N ALA A 47 32.07 10.25 -9.65
CA ALA A 47 30.91 9.52 -9.18
C ALA A 47 31.36 8.73 -7.96
N THR A 48 30.96 9.21 -6.79
CA THR A 48 30.82 8.39 -5.60
C THR A 48 30.18 7.06 -6.01
N PRO A 49 30.71 5.89 -5.58
CA PRO A 49 29.98 4.66 -5.79
C PRO A 49 28.66 4.83 -5.03
N ALA A 50 27.59 5.08 -5.79
CA ALA A 50 26.25 4.97 -5.29
C ALA A 50 26.15 3.56 -4.75
N LYS A 51 26.15 3.46 -3.42
CA LYS A 51 25.86 2.23 -2.69
C LYS A 51 24.53 1.76 -3.24
N ALA A 52 24.58 0.80 -4.16
CA ALA A 52 23.41 0.08 -4.61
C ALA A 52 22.66 -0.34 -3.34
N PRO A 53 21.34 -0.17 -3.26
CA PRO A 53 20.61 -0.82 -2.19
C PRO A 53 20.98 -2.30 -2.33
N MET A 54 21.70 -2.82 -1.35
CA MET A 54 21.82 -4.26 -1.19
C MET A 54 20.36 -4.71 -1.03
N ALA A 55 19.78 -5.17 -2.14
CA ALA A 55 18.65 -6.05 -2.10
C ALA A 55 19.17 -7.24 -1.31
N LEU A 56 19.04 -7.16 0.01
CA LEU A 56 19.25 -8.28 0.89
C LEU A 56 18.16 -9.24 0.43
N THR A 57 18.52 -10.18 -0.42
CA THR A 57 17.74 -11.38 -0.68
C THR A 57 17.61 -12.05 0.68
N ALA A 58 16.60 -11.64 1.44
CA ALA A 58 16.17 -12.27 2.67
C ALA A 58 15.46 -13.59 2.31
N SER A 59 16.16 -14.43 1.55
CA SER A 59 15.78 -15.78 1.17
C SER A 59 16.48 -16.76 2.11
N THR A 60 16.59 -16.42 3.39
CA THR A 60 16.76 -17.43 4.43
C THR A 60 15.37 -17.89 4.81
N SER A 61 14.89 -18.88 4.06
CA SER A 61 13.74 -19.69 4.43
C SER A 61 14.05 -20.38 5.76
N THR A 62 13.88 -19.66 6.88
CA THR A 62 13.76 -20.24 8.21
C THR A 62 12.41 -20.96 8.23
N SER A 63 12.42 -22.18 7.70
CA SER A 63 11.43 -23.24 7.82
C SER A 63 10.05 -22.83 8.38
N GLY A 64 9.22 -22.18 7.54
CA GLY A 64 7.75 -22.30 7.56
C GLY A 64 7.00 -22.23 8.90
N ASN A 65 7.52 -21.56 9.93
CA ASN A 65 6.87 -21.47 11.24
C ASN A 65 6.82 -20.03 11.74
N LEU A 66 5.77 -19.71 12.50
CA LEU A 66 5.45 -18.35 12.95
C LEU A 66 6.61 -17.71 13.74
N ASP A 67 7.29 -18.46 14.61
CA ASP A 67 8.43 -17.95 15.40
C ASP A 67 9.57 -17.44 14.49
N GLY A 68 9.92 -18.17 13.44
CA GLY A 68 10.95 -17.78 12.48
C GLY A 68 10.61 -16.47 11.76
N TRP A 69 9.37 -16.34 11.30
CA TRP A 69 8.89 -15.11 10.65
C TRP A 69 8.91 -13.90 11.59
N ILE A 70 8.50 -14.08 12.85
CA ILE A 70 8.54 -13.00 13.84
C ILE A 70 9.98 -12.56 14.11
N ARG A 71 10.91 -13.51 14.34
CA ARG A 71 12.32 -13.18 14.62
C ARG A 71 12.99 -12.48 13.44
N GLN A 72 12.71 -12.93 12.23
CA GLN A 72 13.23 -12.30 11.02
C GLN A 72 12.67 -10.89 10.85
N SER A 73 11.37 -10.71 11.08
CA SER A 73 10.73 -9.39 11.04
C SER A 73 11.32 -8.46 12.10
N LEU A 74 11.55 -8.92 13.33
CA LEU A 74 12.22 -8.13 14.38
C LEU A 74 13.64 -7.71 13.99
N SER A 75 14.38 -8.57 13.29
CA SER A 75 15.72 -8.23 12.77
C SER A 75 15.64 -7.09 11.76
N ILE A 76 14.68 -7.14 10.84
CA ILE A 76 14.45 -6.09 9.84
C ILE A 76 13.95 -4.80 10.52
N MET A 77 12.94 -4.90 11.38
CA MET A 77 12.41 -3.79 12.17
C MET A 77 13.51 -3.04 12.92
N LYS A 78 14.45 -3.76 13.54
CA LYS A 78 15.60 -3.15 14.23
C LYS A 78 16.50 -2.35 13.30
N GLN A 79 16.72 -2.81 12.06
CA GLN A 79 17.51 -2.07 11.06
C GLN A 79 16.84 -0.77 10.63
N HIS A 80 15.50 -0.73 10.67
CA HIS A 80 14.69 0.41 10.26
C HIS A 80 14.20 1.27 11.44
N GLY A 81 14.61 0.97 12.68
CA GLY A 81 14.18 1.72 13.87
C GLY A 81 12.70 1.54 14.24
N ILE A 82 12.07 0.45 13.80
CA ILE A 82 10.67 0.15 14.09
C ILE A 82 10.59 -0.61 15.43
N PRO A 83 9.93 -0.05 16.46
CA PRO A 83 9.79 -0.71 17.74
C PRO A 83 8.78 -1.88 17.71
N GLY A 84 9.05 -2.89 18.52
CA GLY A 84 8.15 -4.02 18.75
C GLY A 84 8.82 -5.18 19.47
N SER A 85 8.02 -6.01 20.13
CA SER A 85 8.48 -7.22 20.80
C SER A 85 7.94 -8.50 20.14
N TYR A 86 8.63 -9.61 20.35
CA TYR A 86 8.16 -10.93 19.91
C TYR A 86 6.75 -11.23 20.43
N ASN A 87 6.50 -10.98 21.71
CA ASN A 87 5.23 -11.28 22.36
C ASN A 87 4.09 -10.39 21.83
N GLY A 88 4.38 -9.11 21.60
CA GLY A 88 3.42 -8.18 20.99
C GLY A 88 2.98 -8.63 19.60
N ILE A 89 3.95 -9.00 18.75
CA ILE A 89 3.66 -9.51 17.40
C ILE A 89 2.89 -10.83 17.49
N TYR A 90 3.40 -11.81 18.27
CA TYR A 90 2.79 -13.13 18.40
C TYR A 90 1.33 -13.05 18.85
N ARG A 91 1.03 -12.28 19.90
CA ARG A 91 -0.35 -12.11 20.41
C ARG A 91 -1.28 -11.54 19.34
N ASN A 92 -0.84 -10.52 18.60
CA ASN A 92 -1.65 -9.92 17.55
C ASN A 92 -1.87 -10.91 16.40
N VAL A 93 -0.84 -11.61 15.93
CA VAL A 93 -0.98 -12.62 14.87
C VAL A 93 -1.98 -13.72 15.26
N MET A 94 -1.90 -14.20 16.51
CA MET A 94 -2.80 -15.25 16.98
C MET A 94 -4.26 -14.79 17.06
N ARG A 95 -4.52 -13.51 17.34
CA ARG A 95 -5.87 -12.93 17.33
C ARG A 95 -6.39 -12.71 15.91
N GLU A 96 -5.54 -12.25 15.01
CA GLU A 96 -5.94 -11.85 13.65
C GLU A 96 -6.13 -13.02 12.69
N SER A 97 -5.26 -14.03 12.76
CA SER A 97 -5.21 -15.09 11.73
C SER A 97 -4.98 -16.49 12.28
N SER A 98 -4.83 -16.64 13.60
CA SER A 98 -4.37 -17.88 14.22
C SER A 98 -3.05 -18.40 13.62
N GLY A 99 -2.20 -17.49 13.11
CA GLY A 99 -0.94 -17.83 12.45
C GLY A 99 -1.05 -18.22 10.97
N ASN A 100 -2.20 -18.02 10.32
CA ASN A 100 -2.38 -18.34 8.90
C ASN A 100 -1.89 -17.19 7.98
N PRO A 101 -0.78 -17.35 7.25
CA PRO A 101 -0.25 -16.30 6.38
C PRO A 101 -1.09 -16.05 5.13
N LYS A 102 -2.03 -16.95 4.81
CA LYS A 102 -2.96 -16.80 3.67
C LYS A 102 -4.37 -16.44 4.12
N ALA A 103 -4.55 -15.99 5.36
CA ALA A 103 -5.84 -15.50 5.85
C ALA A 103 -6.34 -14.32 5.02
N ILE A 104 -7.64 -14.29 4.73
CA ILE A 104 -8.32 -13.19 4.03
C ILE A 104 -9.71 -12.99 4.63
N ASN A 105 -10.06 -11.75 4.94
CA ASN A 105 -11.42 -11.39 5.32
C ASN A 105 -12.22 -10.96 4.08
N LEU A 106 -13.37 -11.60 3.86
CA LEU A 106 -14.25 -11.33 2.73
C LEU A 106 -15.63 -10.77 3.12
N TRP A 107 -15.84 -10.47 4.40
CA TRP A 107 -17.18 -10.19 4.95
C TRP A 107 -17.37 -8.74 5.40
N ASP A 108 -16.30 -7.99 5.63
CA ASP A 108 -16.36 -6.64 6.16
C ASP A 108 -16.59 -5.57 5.07
N SER A 109 -16.66 -4.31 5.50
CA SER A 109 -16.81 -3.17 4.59
C SER A 109 -15.64 -3.03 3.62
N ASN A 110 -14.44 -3.44 4.03
CA ASN A 110 -13.24 -3.36 3.20
C ASN A 110 -13.29 -4.40 2.07
N ALA A 111 -13.71 -5.62 2.38
CA ALA A 111 -13.97 -6.66 1.38
C ALA A 111 -15.07 -6.25 0.40
N ARG A 112 -16.17 -5.65 0.90
CA ARG A 112 -17.22 -5.09 0.03
C ARG A 112 -16.72 -3.94 -0.85
N ALA A 113 -15.71 -3.20 -0.39
CA ALA A 113 -15.03 -2.16 -1.16
C ALA A 113 -13.92 -2.71 -2.09
N GLY A 114 -13.68 -4.03 -2.12
CA GLY A 114 -12.68 -4.66 -2.97
C GLY A 114 -11.23 -4.59 -2.44
N ILE A 115 -11.05 -4.20 -1.18
CA ILE A 115 -9.75 -4.07 -0.50
C ILE A 115 -9.74 -4.92 0.78
N PRO A 116 -9.89 -6.25 0.66
CA PRO A 116 -9.98 -7.12 1.82
C PRO A 116 -8.71 -7.10 2.67
N SER A 117 -8.86 -7.32 3.97
CA SER A 117 -7.74 -7.55 4.91
C SER A 117 -7.07 -8.90 4.65
N LYS A 118 -5.73 -8.94 4.70
CA LYS A 118 -4.92 -10.09 4.27
C LYS A 118 -3.77 -10.42 5.22
N GLY A 119 -3.40 -11.70 5.23
CA GLY A 119 -2.19 -12.20 5.86
C GLY A 119 -2.27 -12.28 7.39
N LEU A 120 -1.10 -12.43 8.01
CA LEU A 120 -0.95 -12.75 9.43
C LEU A 120 -1.58 -11.71 10.37
N LEU A 121 -1.49 -10.43 10.00
CA LEU A 121 -2.01 -9.31 10.78
C LEU A 121 -3.16 -8.57 10.08
N GLN A 122 -3.83 -9.23 9.13
CA GLN A 122 -5.05 -8.73 8.47
C GLN A 122 -4.91 -7.29 7.95
N VAL A 123 -3.81 -7.02 7.24
CA VAL A 123 -3.51 -5.69 6.67
C VAL A 123 -4.19 -5.53 5.32
N ILE A 124 -4.81 -4.38 5.05
CA ILE A 124 -5.35 -4.02 3.74
C ILE A 124 -4.26 -3.48 2.80
N ASP A 125 -4.43 -3.68 1.49
CA ASP A 125 -3.46 -3.25 0.45
C ASP A 125 -2.97 -1.80 0.57
N PRO A 126 -3.82 -0.77 0.75
CA PRO A 126 -3.34 0.62 0.85
C PRO A 126 -2.44 0.83 2.08
N THR A 127 -2.78 0.22 3.22
CA THR A 127 -1.95 0.27 4.43
C THR A 127 -0.62 -0.46 4.20
N PHE A 128 -0.66 -1.66 3.62
CA PHE A 128 0.55 -2.42 3.30
C PHE A 128 1.49 -1.61 2.39
N SER A 129 0.97 -1.01 1.32
CA SER A 129 1.78 -0.21 0.39
C SER A 129 2.39 1.02 1.05
N THR A 130 1.67 1.70 1.94
CA THR A 130 2.12 2.93 2.62
C THR A 130 3.21 2.63 3.65
N TYR A 131 3.06 1.51 4.37
CA TYR A 131 3.95 1.14 5.49
C TYR A 131 4.92 0.02 5.15
N HIS A 132 5.02 -0.35 3.87
CA HIS A 132 5.98 -1.34 3.38
C HIS A 132 7.39 -0.96 3.80
N VAL A 133 8.16 -1.96 4.23
CA VAL A 133 9.55 -1.77 4.66
C VAL A 133 10.48 -2.27 3.57
N PRO A 134 11.34 -1.41 3.01
CA PRO A 134 12.30 -1.79 1.97
C PRO A 134 13.15 -2.99 2.39
N GLY A 135 13.41 -3.90 1.45
CA GLY A 135 14.13 -5.15 1.74
C GLY A 135 13.22 -6.34 2.11
N THR A 136 11.90 -6.14 2.17
CA THR A 136 10.90 -7.22 2.24
C THR A 136 10.17 -7.39 0.92
N ALA A 137 9.52 -8.54 0.72
CA ALA A 137 8.70 -8.78 -0.47
C ALA A 137 7.56 -7.75 -0.57
N PHE A 138 7.15 -7.40 -1.79
CA PHE A 138 5.96 -6.57 -2.02
C PHE A 138 4.73 -7.45 -2.20
N ASP A 139 4.44 -8.28 -1.20
CA ASP A 139 3.29 -9.18 -1.16
C ASP A 139 2.67 -9.15 0.25
N PRO A 140 1.40 -8.73 0.42
CA PRO A 140 0.73 -8.73 1.72
C PRO A 140 0.52 -10.13 2.30
N TYR A 141 0.70 -11.21 1.51
CA TYR A 141 0.68 -12.59 2.00
C TYR A 141 2.06 -13.18 2.27
N ASP A 142 3.14 -12.42 2.05
CA ASP A 142 4.45 -12.79 2.56
C ASP A 142 4.47 -12.53 4.06
N PRO A 143 4.78 -13.55 4.90
CA PRO A 143 4.64 -13.42 6.34
C PRO A 143 5.56 -12.35 6.93
N ILE A 144 6.78 -12.21 6.39
CA ILE A 144 7.76 -11.25 6.90
C ILE A 144 7.36 -9.83 6.49
N ALA A 145 6.97 -9.62 5.22
CA ALA A 145 6.51 -8.33 4.74
C ALA A 145 5.24 -7.89 5.47
N ASN A 146 4.27 -8.79 5.66
CA ASN A 146 3.02 -8.50 6.37
C ASN A 146 3.26 -8.08 7.82
N ILE A 147 4.07 -8.86 8.57
CA ILE A 147 4.43 -8.53 9.95
C ILE A 147 5.14 -7.18 10.01
N THR A 148 6.16 -6.99 9.17
CA THR A 148 7.00 -5.81 9.21
C THR A 148 6.22 -4.54 8.86
N ALA A 149 5.36 -4.58 7.83
CA ALA A 149 4.51 -3.46 7.43
C ALA A 149 3.46 -3.12 8.51
N ALA A 150 2.82 -4.14 9.11
CA ALA A 150 1.87 -3.92 10.20
C ALA A 150 2.54 -3.30 11.44
N CYS A 151 3.74 -3.75 11.79
CA CYS A 151 4.48 -3.17 12.91
C CYS A 151 4.90 -1.73 12.62
N ASN A 152 5.28 -1.41 11.38
CA ASN A 152 5.57 -0.05 10.97
C ASN A 152 4.34 0.86 11.10
N TYR A 153 3.18 0.40 10.63
CA TYR A 153 1.91 1.09 10.85
C TYR A 153 1.62 1.30 12.35
N ALA A 154 1.78 0.26 13.16
CA ALA A 154 1.53 0.33 14.59
C ALA A 154 2.50 1.29 15.31
N ALA A 155 3.77 1.34 14.89
CA ALA A 155 4.73 2.31 15.41
C ALA A 155 4.30 3.75 15.11
N HIS A 156 3.85 4.03 13.88
CA HIS A 156 3.34 5.35 13.50
C HIS A 156 2.06 5.74 14.25
N ARG A 157 1.15 4.78 14.48
CA ARG A 157 -0.18 5.07 15.03
C ARG A 157 -0.27 4.99 16.55
N TYR A 158 0.52 4.11 17.16
CA TYR A 158 0.44 3.72 18.57
C TYR A 158 1.80 3.68 19.27
N GLY A 159 2.90 4.00 18.58
CA GLY A 159 4.26 3.99 19.11
C GLY A 159 4.94 2.61 19.12
N SER A 160 4.19 1.51 19.13
CA SER A 160 4.69 0.13 18.96
C SER A 160 3.53 -0.83 18.72
N ILE A 161 3.79 -1.97 18.07
CA ILE A 161 2.86 -3.11 18.01
C ILE A 161 2.48 -3.65 19.41
N ASP A 162 3.33 -3.42 20.42
CA ASP A 162 3.08 -3.84 21.81
C ASP A 162 1.88 -3.12 22.43
N ASN A 163 1.58 -1.91 21.95
CA ASN A 163 0.46 -1.09 22.40
C ASN A 163 -0.86 -1.43 21.69
N VAL A 164 -0.83 -2.37 20.74
CA VAL A 164 -2.02 -2.83 20.02
C VAL A 164 -2.68 -3.97 20.80
N ASN A 165 -3.83 -3.67 21.40
CA ASN A 165 -4.59 -4.57 22.27
C ASN A 165 -5.91 -5.06 21.64
N SER A 166 -6.32 -4.51 20.50
CA SER A 166 -7.57 -4.86 19.79
C SER A 166 -7.27 -5.37 18.38
N ALA A 167 -8.22 -6.12 17.80
CA ALA A 167 -8.19 -6.53 16.41
C ALA A 167 -8.18 -5.34 15.45
N TYR A 168 -7.55 -5.55 14.28
CA TYR A 168 -7.43 -4.54 13.22
C TYR A 168 -8.73 -4.38 12.44
#